data_AF-A0A0L0SCU0-F1
#
_entry.id   AF-A0A0L0SCU0-F1
#
_cell.length_a   1.000
_cell.length_b   1.000
_cell.length_c   1.000
_cell.angle_alpha   90.00
_cell.angle_beta   90.00
_cell.angle_gamma   90.00
#
_symmetry.space_group_name_H-M   'P 1'
#
loop_
_entity.id
_entity.type
_entity.pdbx_description
1 polymer ?
#
loop_
_entity_poly.entity_id
_entity_poly.type
_entity_poly.pdbx_seq_one_letter_code
_entity_poly.pdbx_strand_id
1 'polypeptide(L)'
;MATPPGHPPPPQSTASTRPASALGTMATPSAVPKPASLPRPRPRSATPAPSHRLTVLTADASRRVPTSTVDPDLTVVPLDLVPPHAPLSPTRSIRKLSGATSSIAGPAAIAAAADPVAPQAPVRTSWFRPPSSIFRSSVVVADKARANAVPNSIVPATAASTTQRGHHTVVTDDPAHRPRMHSRGSQWRSRCILLFAAYLRVAIFLGLFIALILVVYYKYNGEPVAYSDLHFPWQIRPLDRGLVPLDSAFPLNNTSTLAIADLHSHSIKSDGRLTPRQLLEYALAQGYNAIAVTDHNSITGGLEAEQLALTDPQFKDRLLVIPGVEYTCCRIHLSLLGINTTITPPRASPTDDELRAVINQTHSLGGLVIVNHMPWSTQLADGYPNTPRLPNHPTRMQLIEWGVDGFEIINQNTYDVPSVQLAAQTKLLQVAGSDTHFPGPAYAWNLIDVSGFDANGTALPTSTPEPARNDGKLSSRITKPAVLAALRARRNTILFDAAGTLDRAPDLPENPTYQFFAPLLALGEALQSFYTHKRGQYAFVHGEWCHPESVSTNSAQIAAAAFWVAILVPSWIGLRATAESARQRWVDWRFAVHGWQDQSRPLVV
;
A
#
# COMPACT_ATOMS: atom_id res chain seq x y z
N MET A 1 29.63 25.79 -12.53
CA MET A 1 28.83 26.95 -12.98
C MET A 1 27.57 26.38 -13.64
N ALA A 2 26.34 26.75 -13.31
CA ALA A 2 25.87 27.83 -12.43
C ALA A 2 24.82 27.34 -11.40
N THR A 3 24.48 28.20 -10.45
CA THR A 3 23.65 27.95 -9.24
C THR A 3 22.14 28.07 -9.47
N PRO A 4 21.29 27.44 -8.62
CA PRO A 4 19.84 27.64 -8.63
C PRO A 4 19.42 28.95 -7.91
N PRO A 5 18.24 29.52 -8.20
CA PRO A 5 17.69 30.68 -7.49
C PRO A 5 17.07 30.30 -6.14
N GLY A 6 17.28 31.14 -5.12
CA GLY A 6 16.93 30.84 -3.72
C GLY A 6 15.55 31.35 -3.26
N HIS A 7 15.16 30.92 -2.06
CA HIS A 7 13.96 31.35 -1.34
C HIS A 7 14.06 32.79 -0.79
N PRO A 8 12.92 33.49 -0.59
CA PRO A 8 12.87 34.77 0.11
C PRO A 8 12.98 34.59 1.65
N PRO A 9 13.50 35.60 2.40
CA PRO A 9 13.73 35.52 3.84
C PRO A 9 12.50 35.88 4.70
N PRO A 10 12.49 35.52 6.00
CA PRO A 10 11.44 35.91 6.95
C PRO A 10 11.66 37.33 7.51
N PRO A 11 10.59 38.03 7.96
CA PRO A 11 10.73 39.28 8.70
C PRO A 11 11.06 39.02 10.18
N GLN A 12 12.00 39.79 10.73
CA GLN A 12 12.27 39.93 12.17
C GLN A 12 12.37 41.42 12.55
N SER A 13 12.43 41.67 13.87
CA SER A 13 12.54 42.97 14.56
C SER A 13 11.20 43.73 14.70
N THR A 14 10.91 44.39 15.84
CA THR A 14 11.65 44.51 17.12
C THR A 14 10.74 45.07 18.21
N ALA A 15 11.04 44.74 19.49
CA ALA A 15 10.90 45.61 20.68
C ALA A 15 9.50 46.22 21.00
N SER A 16 9.16 46.65 22.21
CA SER A 16 9.61 46.50 23.60
C SER A 16 8.76 47.51 24.37
N THR A 17 8.15 47.15 25.51
CA THR A 17 8.17 47.94 26.76
C THR A 17 7.25 47.33 27.82
N ARG A 18 7.80 47.18 29.03
CA ARG A 18 7.11 47.15 30.32
C ARG A 18 7.55 48.44 31.05
N PRO A 19 6.78 49.03 31.98
CA PRO A 19 6.89 48.58 33.38
C PRO A 19 5.65 48.79 34.28
N ALA A 20 5.78 48.36 35.54
CA ALA A 20 5.07 48.77 36.77
C ALA A 20 3.52 48.60 36.84
N SER A 21 2.89 47.83 37.75
CA SER A 21 3.02 47.59 39.20
C SER A 21 2.37 48.64 40.12
N ALA A 22 1.18 48.33 40.67
CA ALA A 22 0.66 48.86 41.93
C ALA A 22 -0.53 48.05 42.49
N LEU A 23 -0.66 48.08 43.82
CA LEU A 23 -1.75 47.71 44.76
C LEU A 23 -3.18 47.52 44.18
N GLY A 24 -4.08 46.72 44.75
CA GLY A 24 -4.10 46.00 46.04
C GLY A 24 -5.25 46.48 46.95
N THR A 25 -6.23 45.60 47.26
CA THR A 25 -7.25 45.82 48.32
C THR A 25 -7.92 44.50 48.73
N MET A 26 -8.30 44.39 50.02
CA MET A 26 -9.02 43.24 50.62
C MET A 26 -10.54 43.46 50.67
N ALA A 27 -11.35 42.37 50.67
CA ALA A 27 -12.36 42.05 51.71
C ALA A 27 -13.50 41.10 51.24
N THR A 28 -13.49 39.88 51.80
CA THR A 28 -14.59 39.03 52.36
C THR A 28 -16.07 39.48 52.34
N PRO A 29 -17.07 38.57 52.58
CA PRO A 29 -17.15 37.11 52.33
C PRO A 29 -18.56 36.59 51.86
N SER A 30 -18.77 35.26 51.93
CA SER A 30 -20.05 34.51 52.01
C SER A 30 -20.80 34.09 50.73
N ALA A 31 -20.77 32.78 50.45
CA ALA A 31 -21.98 31.95 50.28
C ALA A 31 -21.65 30.44 50.41
N VAL A 32 -22.47 29.68 51.14
CA VAL A 32 -22.37 28.21 51.29
C VAL A 32 -23.41 27.52 50.41
N PRO A 33 -23.07 26.40 49.75
CA PRO A 33 -24.02 25.30 49.56
C PRO A 33 -23.61 24.00 50.27
N LYS A 34 -24.61 23.17 50.61
CA LYS A 34 -24.49 21.92 51.37
C LYS A 34 -23.85 20.76 50.57
N PRO A 35 -23.26 19.76 51.25
CA PRO A 35 -22.71 18.56 50.60
C PRO A 35 -23.80 17.60 50.10
N ALA A 36 -23.56 16.98 48.94
CA ALA A 36 -24.38 15.90 48.41
C ALA A 36 -23.97 14.52 48.98
N SER A 37 -24.90 13.58 48.96
CA SER A 37 -24.90 12.35 49.76
C SER A 37 -24.04 11.19 49.23
N LEU A 38 -23.37 10.49 50.16
CA LEU A 38 -22.77 9.16 49.96
C LEU A 38 -23.82 8.09 49.62
N PRO A 39 -23.55 7.17 48.67
CA PRO A 39 -24.29 5.91 48.54
C PRO A 39 -23.87 4.90 49.62
N ARG A 40 -24.84 4.23 50.27
CA ARG A 40 -24.60 3.09 51.17
C ARG A 40 -24.34 1.80 50.37
N PRO A 41 -23.55 0.85 50.91
CA PRO A 41 -23.29 -0.44 50.26
C PRO A 41 -24.47 -1.42 50.36
N ARG A 42 -24.54 -2.37 49.42
CA ARG A 42 -25.44 -3.54 49.43
C ARG A 42 -24.69 -4.82 48.98
N PRO A 43 -25.21 -6.02 49.30
CA PRO A 43 -24.43 -6.95 50.13
C PRO A 43 -23.81 -8.17 49.41
N ARG A 44 -22.99 -8.91 50.17
CA ARG A 44 -22.46 -10.24 49.83
C ARG A 44 -23.54 -11.32 49.79
N SER A 45 -23.53 -12.13 48.72
CA SER A 45 -23.86 -13.57 48.66
C SER A 45 -23.45 -14.09 47.27
N ALA A 46 -23.12 -15.35 47.02
CA ALA A 46 -22.64 -16.44 47.87
C ALA A 46 -21.81 -17.40 46.97
N THR A 47 -20.91 -18.20 47.56
CA THR A 47 -20.26 -19.31 46.85
C THR A 47 -21.30 -20.35 46.41
N PRO A 48 -21.09 -21.04 45.27
CA PRO A 48 -20.72 -22.45 45.42
C PRO A 48 -19.72 -22.98 44.39
N ALA A 49 -18.95 -23.97 44.85
CA ALA A 49 -18.32 -25.01 44.05
C ALA A 49 -18.41 -26.32 44.88
N PRO A 50 -18.15 -27.53 44.33
CA PRO A 50 -17.88 -27.86 42.93
C PRO A 50 -18.77 -29.00 42.37
N SER A 51 -18.98 -29.02 41.06
CA SER A 51 -19.15 -30.27 40.28
C SER A 51 -19.24 -29.98 38.78
N HIS A 52 -18.36 -30.59 37.99
CA HIS A 52 -18.73 -31.57 36.97
C HIS A 52 -17.46 -32.14 36.33
N ARG A 53 -17.47 -33.46 36.05
CA ARG A 53 -16.33 -34.21 35.53
C ARG A 53 -15.99 -33.75 34.11
N LEU A 54 -14.70 -33.63 33.82
CA LEU A 54 -14.22 -33.61 32.43
C LEU A 54 -14.43 -35.01 31.84
N THR A 55 -15.31 -35.14 30.85
CA THR A 55 -15.43 -36.38 30.07
C THR A 55 -14.34 -36.38 29.01
N VAL A 56 -13.25 -37.11 29.27
CA VAL A 56 -12.22 -37.38 28.26
C VAL A 56 -12.81 -38.39 27.27
N LEU A 57 -13.03 -37.96 26.02
CA LEU A 57 -13.35 -38.87 24.93
C LEU A 57 -12.07 -39.53 24.41
N THR A 58 -11.65 -40.61 25.06
CA THR A 58 -10.73 -41.58 24.47
C THR A 58 -11.46 -42.40 23.42
N ALA A 59 -11.02 -42.33 22.17
CA ALA A 59 -11.40 -43.28 21.12
C ALA A 59 -10.15 -44.05 20.67
N ASP A 60 -9.93 -45.23 21.25
CA ASP A 60 -9.06 -46.27 20.69
C ASP A 60 -9.92 -47.49 20.39
N ALA A 61 -9.75 -48.06 19.20
CA ALA A 61 -10.20 -49.40 18.87
C ALA A 61 -9.43 -50.01 17.67
N SER A 62 -8.13 -50.24 17.84
CA SER A 62 -7.48 -51.52 17.46
C SER A 62 -7.26 -51.93 15.99
N ARG A 63 -6.03 -52.39 15.69
CA ARG A 63 -5.78 -53.80 15.27
C ARG A 63 -4.31 -54.24 15.39
N ARG A 64 -4.03 -54.94 16.50
CA ARG A 64 -3.07 -56.04 16.76
C ARG A 64 -1.75 -56.14 15.96
N VAL A 65 -0.65 -56.10 16.72
CA VAL A 65 0.63 -56.83 16.46
C VAL A 65 0.93 -57.71 17.69
N PRO A 66 1.45 -58.95 17.54
CA PRO A 66 1.85 -59.77 18.69
C PRO A 66 3.37 -59.92 18.87
N THR A 67 3.88 -59.45 20.03
CA THR A 67 4.93 -60.06 20.92
C THR A 67 6.35 -60.35 20.37
N SER A 68 7.45 -60.30 21.15
CA SER A 68 7.60 -60.57 22.60
C SER A 68 8.85 -59.94 23.29
N THR A 69 8.63 -59.35 24.49
CA THR A 69 9.44 -59.45 25.75
C THR A 69 10.97 -59.13 25.78
N VAL A 70 11.42 -58.09 26.52
CA VAL A 70 12.03 -58.13 27.92
C VAL A 70 13.57 -57.96 27.88
N ASP A 71 14.32 -57.26 28.77
CA ASP A 71 14.06 -56.58 30.07
C ASP A 71 14.78 -55.17 30.17
N PRO A 72 15.27 -54.55 31.29
CA PRO A 72 15.47 -53.07 31.39
C PRO A 72 16.91 -52.58 31.73
N ASP A 73 16.97 -51.35 32.30
CA ASP A 73 18.12 -50.62 32.88
C ASP A 73 19.23 -50.11 31.94
N LEU A 74 19.29 -48.77 31.74
CA LEU A 74 20.38 -47.91 32.25
C LEU A 74 20.24 -46.44 31.83
N THR A 75 20.54 -45.55 32.78
CA THR A 75 20.52 -44.08 32.63
C THR A 75 21.91 -43.48 32.38
N VAL A 76 21.98 -42.49 31.46
CA VAL A 76 22.70 -41.20 31.62
C VAL A 76 24.26 -41.14 31.43
N VAL A 77 24.69 -40.53 30.30
CA VAL A 77 25.73 -39.44 30.17
C VAL A 77 27.24 -39.82 30.36
N PRO A 78 28.26 -39.14 29.74
CA PRO A 78 28.40 -38.47 28.42
C PRO A 78 29.81 -38.56 27.73
N LEU A 79 29.98 -37.79 26.63
CA LEU A 79 31.19 -37.07 26.15
C LEU A 79 32.50 -37.76 25.67
N ASP A 80 32.97 -37.25 24.52
CA ASP A 80 34.33 -36.74 24.19
C ASP A 80 35.37 -37.49 23.31
N LEU A 81 36.05 -36.64 22.52
CA LEU A 81 37.34 -36.75 21.80
C LEU A 81 37.43 -37.35 20.37
N VAL A 82 38.46 -36.88 19.64
CA VAL A 82 38.59 -36.82 18.16
C VAL A 82 39.80 -37.68 17.65
N PRO A 83 40.24 -37.61 16.36
CA PRO A 83 40.31 -38.74 15.42
C PRO A 83 41.70 -39.43 15.32
N PRO A 84 41.93 -40.36 14.36
CA PRO A 84 42.71 -39.95 13.17
C PRO A 84 42.45 -40.68 11.82
N HIS A 85 42.71 -39.93 10.74
CA HIS A 85 43.24 -40.30 9.39
C HIS A 85 42.62 -41.39 8.46
N ALA A 86 42.80 -41.13 7.16
CA ALA A 86 42.32 -41.83 5.95
C ALA A 86 43.34 -42.91 5.46
N PRO A 87 43.31 -43.49 4.21
CA PRO A 87 42.43 -43.27 3.04
C PRO A 87 41.99 -44.55 2.26
N LEU A 88 41.19 -44.38 1.17
CA LEU A 88 41.47 -44.88 -0.21
C LEU A 88 40.22 -44.87 -1.13
N SER A 89 40.43 -44.40 -2.37
CA SER A 89 39.63 -44.64 -3.60
C SER A 89 40.39 -45.68 -4.47
N PRO A 90 39.94 -46.23 -5.64
CA PRO A 90 39.06 -45.61 -6.66
C PRO A 90 38.21 -46.54 -7.58
N THR A 91 37.80 -46.01 -8.75
CA THR A 91 37.39 -46.66 -10.04
C THR A 91 35.98 -47.27 -10.17
N ARG A 92 35.11 -46.74 -11.07
CA ARG A 92 34.84 -47.09 -12.51
C ARG A 92 34.02 -48.40 -12.69
N SER A 93 33.07 -48.56 -13.63
CA SER A 93 32.64 -47.74 -14.78
C SER A 93 31.24 -48.10 -15.34
N ILE A 94 30.55 -47.09 -15.89
CA ILE A 94 29.80 -47.08 -17.18
C ILE A 94 29.22 -48.41 -17.73
N ARG A 95 27.89 -48.43 -17.98
CA ARG A 95 27.34 -49.01 -19.23
C ARG A 95 26.18 -48.17 -19.78
N LYS A 96 26.24 -47.85 -21.08
CA LYS A 96 25.15 -47.24 -21.86
C LYS A 96 24.11 -48.30 -22.22
N LEU A 97 22.85 -47.88 -22.39
CA LEU A 97 21.96 -48.40 -23.43
C LEU A 97 21.04 -47.27 -23.92
N SER A 98 20.69 -47.32 -25.20
CA SER A 98 20.06 -46.23 -25.97
C SER A 98 18.74 -46.69 -26.59
N GLY A 99 17.74 -45.81 -26.72
CA GLY A 99 16.62 -46.08 -27.62
C GLY A 99 15.34 -45.24 -27.45
N ALA A 100 15.10 -44.38 -28.44
CA ALA A 100 13.78 -44.05 -29.02
C ALA A 100 12.63 -43.46 -28.15
N THR A 101 12.44 -42.15 -28.27
CA THR A 101 11.19 -41.45 -28.68
C THR A 101 9.82 -41.97 -28.23
N SER A 102 9.06 -41.14 -27.48
CA SER A 102 7.86 -40.45 -28.00
C SER A 102 7.32 -39.41 -27.01
N SER A 103 6.54 -38.45 -27.51
CA SER A 103 5.91 -37.34 -26.80
C SER A 103 4.77 -37.74 -25.86
N ILE A 104 4.52 -36.99 -24.78
CA ILE A 104 3.17 -36.74 -24.22
C ILE A 104 3.16 -35.45 -23.35
N ALA A 105 1.96 -34.88 -23.22
CA ALA A 105 1.54 -33.61 -22.65
C ALA A 105 2.11 -33.16 -21.28
N GLY A 106 2.04 -31.85 -21.03
CA GLY A 106 2.23 -31.24 -19.71
C GLY A 106 0.98 -31.30 -18.82
N PRO A 107 1.10 -30.94 -17.52
CA PRO A 107 0.02 -31.07 -16.55
C PRO A 107 -0.97 -29.88 -16.60
N ALA A 108 -2.26 -30.21 -16.44
CA ALA A 108 -3.36 -29.25 -16.38
C ALA A 108 -3.56 -28.67 -14.97
N ALA A 109 -4.16 -27.48 -14.90
CA ALA A 109 -4.65 -26.89 -13.65
C ALA A 109 -5.93 -27.61 -13.16
N ILE A 110 -6.06 -27.73 -11.84
CA ILE A 110 -7.24 -28.32 -11.19
C ILE A 110 -8.33 -27.25 -11.06
N ALA A 111 -9.49 -27.50 -11.67
CA ALA A 111 -10.71 -26.74 -11.43
C ALA A 111 -11.72 -27.63 -10.68
N ALA A 112 -12.21 -27.17 -9.53
CA ALA A 112 -13.23 -27.87 -8.76
C ALA A 112 -14.63 -27.58 -9.33
N ALA A 113 -15.48 -28.61 -9.40
CA ALA A 113 -16.82 -28.53 -9.96
C ALA A 113 -17.87 -28.08 -8.92
N ALA A 114 -18.94 -27.45 -9.41
CA ALA A 114 -20.21 -27.33 -8.71
C ALA A 114 -21.35 -27.55 -9.72
N ASP A 115 -22.25 -28.48 -9.42
CA ASP A 115 -23.33 -28.91 -10.31
C ASP A 115 -24.58 -27.98 -10.26
N PRO A 116 -25.45 -28.01 -11.30
CA PRO A 116 -26.46 -26.99 -11.52
C PRO A 116 -27.86 -27.33 -10.97
N VAL A 117 -28.66 -26.30 -10.66
CA VAL A 117 -30.12 -26.37 -10.51
C VAL A 117 -30.79 -25.28 -11.34
N ALA A 118 -31.87 -25.66 -12.05
CA ALA A 118 -32.58 -24.84 -13.04
C ALA A 118 -33.68 -23.93 -12.42
N PRO A 119 -34.28 -22.98 -13.17
CA PRO A 119 -34.74 -21.71 -12.60
C PRO A 119 -36.23 -21.64 -12.20
N GLN A 120 -36.57 -20.60 -11.42
CA GLN A 120 -37.94 -20.06 -11.32
C GLN A 120 -37.99 -18.54 -11.57
N ALA A 121 -39.19 -18.03 -11.85
CA ALA A 121 -39.48 -16.74 -12.49
C ALA A 121 -39.35 -15.51 -11.56
N PRO A 122 -39.18 -14.29 -12.13
CA PRO A 122 -38.97 -13.07 -11.35
C PRO A 122 -40.27 -12.43 -10.85
N VAL A 123 -40.27 -11.99 -9.59
CA VAL A 123 -41.28 -11.09 -9.01
C VAL A 123 -40.85 -9.62 -9.19
N ARG A 124 -41.81 -8.74 -9.47
CA ARG A 124 -41.61 -7.30 -9.66
C ARG A 124 -41.45 -6.54 -8.33
N THR A 125 -40.60 -5.52 -8.34
CA THR A 125 -40.81 -4.26 -7.60
C THR A 125 -40.31 -3.04 -8.40
N SER A 126 -41.02 -1.92 -8.30
CA SER A 126 -40.62 -0.57 -8.75
C SER A 126 -39.52 0.00 -7.84
N TRP A 127 -38.78 1.09 -8.10
CA TRP A 127 -39.06 2.41 -8.71
C TRP A 127 -37.77 2.90 -9.46
N PHE A 128 -37.68 3.97 -10.28
CA PHE A 128 -38.30 5.31 -10.34
C PHE A 128 -38.33 5.82 -11.80
N ARG A 129 -39.18 6.80 -12.15
CA ARG A 129 -39.18 7.50 -13.46
C ARG A 129 -38.83 9.00 -13.27
N PRO A 130 -38.15 9.66 -14.24
CA PRO A 130 -38.12 11.12 -14.31
C PRO A 130 -39.38 11.67 -15.03
N PRO A 131 -39.86 12.87 -14.68
CA PRO A 131 -41.06 13.47 -15.28
C PRO A 131 -40.72 14.34 -16.50
N SER A 132 -41.73 14.58 -17.33
CA SER A 132 -41.67 15.50 -18.46
C SER A 132 -42.66 16.66 -18.33
N SER A 133 -42.19 17.86 -18.69
CA SER A 133 -42.93 19.03 -19.21
C SER A 133 -43.36 20.18 -18.27
N ILE A 134 -43.32 21.37 -18.89
CA ILE A 134 -43.94 22.68 -18.56
C ILE A 134 -43.10 23.64 -17.69
N PHE A 135 -42.49 24.63 -18.34
CA PHE A 135 -42.95 26.02 -18.26
C PHE A 135 -42.54 26.83 -19.51
N ARG A 136 -43.45 27.67 -20.02
CA ARG A 136 -43.14 28.75 -20.98
C ARG A 136 -42.91 30.05 -20.20
N SER A 137 -41.96 30.86 -20.63
CA SER A 137 -42.03 32.31 -20.43
C SER A 137 -41.40 33.03 -21.63
N SER A 138 -42.08 34.08 -22.08
CA SER A 138 -41.68 34.92 -23.22
C SER A 138 -41.04 36.20 -22.69
N VAL A 139 -39.91 36.63 -23.27
CA VAL A 139 -39.48 38.03 -23.17
C VAL A 139 -39.08 38.52 -24.58
N VAL A 140 -39.64 39.66 -24.94
CA VAL A 140 -39.39 40.36 -26.20
C VAL A 140 -38.22 41.33 -26.00
N VAL A 141 -37.27 41.35 -26.93
CA VAL A 141 -36.44 42.53 -27.19
C VAL A 141 -36.41 42.74 -28.70
N ALA A 142 -36.69 43.97 -29.13
CA ALA A 142 -36.80 44.35 -30.52
C ALA A 142 -35.60 45.18 -30.99
N ASP A 143 -35.47 45.21 -32.32
CA ASP A 143 -34.96 46.34 -33.11
C ASP A 143 -33.43 46.61 -33.16
N LYS A 144 -32.84 46.36 -34.33
CA LYS A 144 -32.71 47.45 -35.33
C LYS A 144 -32.35 46.96 -36.73
N ALA A 145 -33.12 47.40 -37.71
CA ALA A 145 -32.81 47.25 -39.13
C ALA A 145 -31.78 48.29 -39.61
N ARG A 146 -31.06 47.96 -40.69
CA ARG A 146 -30.56 48.96 -41.65
C ARG A 146 -30.67 48.42 -43.08
N ALA A 147 -31.62 48.96 -43.83
CA ALA A 147 -31.69 48.79 -45.27
C ALA A 147 -30.76 49.80 -45.96
N ASN A 148 -30.36 49.49 -47.19
CA ASN A 148 -30.06 50.46 -48.24
C ASN A 148 -30.34 49.79 -49.59
N ALA A 149 -31.11 50.46 -50.44
CA ALA A 149 -31.50 50.00 -51.77
C ALA A 149 -30.83 50.87 -52.87
N VAL A 150 -31.34 50.75 -54.12
CA VAL A 150 -31.36 51.73 -55.24
C VAL A 150 -30.32 51.43 -56.38
N PRO A 151 -30.67 51.48 -57.70
CA PRO A 151 -31.94 51.17 -58.40
C PRO A 151 -31.80 50.58 -59.85
N ASN A 152 -32.91 50.62 -60.61
CA ASN A 152 -33.22 50.14 -61.99
C ASN A 152 -32.46 50.71 -63.22
N SER A 153 -32.53 49.93 -64.32
CA SER A 153 -32.88 50.31 -65.72
C SER A 153 -33.28 49.01 -66.47
N ILE A 154 -34.39 48.78 -67.21
CA ILE A 154 -35.19 49.50 -68.25
C ILE A 154 -34.37 49.71 -69.54
N VAL A 155 -34.65 49.04 -70.68
CA VAL A 155 -35.66 49.32 -71.75
C VAL A 155 -35.91 48.04 -72.62
N PRO A 156 -37.05 47.87 -73.35
CA PRO A 156 -37.51 46.58 -73.93
C PRO A 156 -37.61 46.54 -75.49
N ALA A 157 -38.46 45.62 -76.02
CA ALA A 157 -38.87 45.36 -77.43
C ALA A 157 -38.12 44.18 -78.13
N THR A 158 -38.71 43.37 -79.02
CA THR A 158 -40.06 43.38 -79.66
C THR A 158 -40.51 41.94 -80.02
N ALA A 159 -41.80 41.76 -80.34
CA ALA A 159 -42.39 40.46 -80.69
C ALA A 159 -42.20 40.05 -82.17
N ALA A 160 -42.24 38.74 -82.44
CA ALA A 160 -42.67 38.18 -83.72
C ALA A 160 -43.29 36.79 -83.51
N SER A 161 -44.54 36.62 -83.92
CA SER A 161 -45.26 35.35 -83.90
C SER A 161 -45.31 34.74 -85.31
N THR A 162 -44.98 33.45 -85.46
CA THR A 162 -45.47 32.64 -86.58
C THR A 162 -45.71 31.21 -86.13
N THR A 163 -46.94 30.73 -86.30
CA THR A 163 -47.32 29.32 -86.18
C THR A 163 -47.07 28.60 -87.49
N GLN A 164 -46.58 27.34 -87.46
CA GLN A 164 -47.34 26.19 -87.99
C GLN A 164 -46.63 24.83 -87.88
N ARG A 165 -47.48 23.82 -87.58
CA ARG A 165 -47.51 22.43 -88.05
C ARG A 165 -46.28 21.53 -87.85
N GLY A 166 -46.52 20.47 -87.08
CA GLY A 166 -45.58 19.38 -86.88
C GLY A 166 -45.26 18.59 -88.15
N HIS A 167 -44.06 18.03 -88.14
CA HIS A 167 -43.69 16.86 -88.90
C HIS A 167 -43.29 15.75 -87.93
N HIS A 168 -43.72 14.52 -88.21
CA HIS A 168 -43.15 13.34 -87.58
C HIS A 168 -41.69 13.21 -88.03
N THR A 169 -40.75 13.35 -87.11
CA THR A 169 -39.36 12.91 -87.30
C THR A 169 -39.07 11.73 -86.41
N VAL A 170 -38.57 10.67 -87.04
CA VAL A 170 -38.19 9.40 -86.43
C VAL A 170 -37.17 9.64 -85.32
N VAL A 171 -37.38 8.99 -84.16
CA VAL A 171 -36.38 8.91 -83.11
C VAL A 171 -35.18 8.13 -83.66
N THR A 172 -34.10 8.83 -83.97
CA THR A 172 -32.78 8.22 -84.14
C THR A 172 -32.09 8.19 -82.78
N ASP A 173 -31.71 7.00 -82.31
CA ASP A 173 -30.96 6.83 -81.07
C ASP A 173 -29.65 7.63 -81.11
N ASP A 174 -29.52 8.64 -80.26
CA ASP A 174 -28.24 9.29 -79.97
C ASP A 174 -27.46 8.44 -78.95
N PRO A 175 -26.33 7.81 -79.32
CA PRO A 175 -25.55 6.98 -78.40
C PRO A 175 -24.75 7.80 -77.36
N ALA A 176 -24.79 9.14 -77.40
CA ALA A 176 -23.97 10.02 -76.57
C ALA A 176 -24.41 10.17 -75.10
N HIS A 177 -25.55 9.59 -74.69
CA HIS A 177 -26.03 9.61 -73.28
C HIS A 177 -25.98 8.24 -72.58
N ARG A 178 -24.87 7.52 -72.74
CA ARG A 178 -24.51 6.47 -71.75
C ARG A 178 -24.03 7.14 -70.46
N PRO A 179 -24.57 6.79 -69.27
CA PRO A 179 -23.96 7.22 -68.02
C PRO A 179 -22.51 6.71 -67.99
N ARG A 180 -21.55 7.59 -67.67
CA ARG A 180 -20.13 7.20 -67.55
C ARG A 180 -20.00 6.14 -66.46
N MET A 181 -19.97 4.87 -66.86
CA MET A 181 -19.51 3.77 -66.01
C MET A 181 -18.07 4.08 -65.61
N HIS A 182 -17.89 4.59 -64.39
CA HIS A 182 -16.57 4.68 -63.77
C HIS A 182 -15.92 3.31 -63.88
N SER A 183 -14.75 3.23 -64.51
CA SER A 183 -14.06 1.96 -64.71
C SER A 183 -13.88 1.25 -63.37
N ARG A 184 -13.97 -0.09 -63.34
CA ARG A 184 -13.84 -0.87 -62.11
C ARG A 184 -12.61 -0.47 -61.28
N GLY A 185 -11.50 -0.11 -61.94
CA GLY A 185 -10.29 0.40 -61.28
C GLY A 185 -10.42 1.77 -60.60
N SER A 186 -11.23 2.69 -61.15
CA SER A 186 -11.52 3.99 -60.52
C SER A 186 -12.32 3.81 -59.22
N GLN A 187 -13.38 3.00 -59.25
CA GLN A 187 -14.18 2.68 -58.06
C GLN A 187 -13.36 1.93 -57.00
N TRP A 188 -12.48 1.02 -57.43
CA TRP A 188 -11.59 0.28 -56.52
C TRP A 188 -10.58 1.19 -55.82
N ARG A 189 -9.91 2.10 -56.56
CA ARG A 189 -8.99 3.10 -55.98
C ARG A 189 -9.68 3.99 -54.95
N SER A 190 -10.87 4.52 -55.24
CA SER A 190 -11.62 5.34 -54.28
C SER A 190 -11.99 4.56 -53.01
N ARG A 191 -12.35 3.28 -53.13
CA ARG A 191 -12.60 2.41 -51.96
C ARG A 191 -11.34 2.17 -51.12
N CYS A 192 -10.20 1.92 -51.75
CA CYS A 192 -8.92 1.78 -51.04
C CYS A 192 -8.52 3.06 -50.30
N ILE A 193 -8.71 4.24 -50.90
CA ILE A 193 -8.42 5.54 -50.26
C ILE A 193 -9.33 5.76 -49.04
N LEU A 194 -10.63 5.47 -49.17
CA LEU A 194 -11.59 5.59 -48.06
C LEU A 194 -11.29 4.62 -46.91
N LEU A 195 -10.90 3.38 -47.22
CA LEU A 195 -10.46 2.40 -46.22
C LEU A 195 -9.17 2.85 -45.53
N PHE A 196 -8.16 3.29 -46.29
CA PHE A 196 -6.91 3.82 -45.75
C PHE A 196 -7.16 5.02 -44.83
N ALA A 197 -8.02 5.97 -45.23
CA ALA A 197 -8.41 7.10 -44.40
C ALA A 197 -9.16 6.68 -43.13
N ALA A 198 -9.95 5.60 -43.17
CA ALA A 198 -10.59 5.04 -41.98
C ALA A 198 -9.56 4.42 -41.02
N TYR A 199 -8.62 3.61 -41.52
CA TYR A 199 -7.51 3.07 -40.73
C TYR A 199 -6.65 4.17 -40.09
N LEU A 200 -6.30 5.20 -40.86
CA LEU A 200 -5.51 6.34 -40.37
C LEU A 200 -6.23 7.08 -39.22
N ARG A 201 -7.54 7.30 -39.33
CA ARG A 201 -8.34 7.90 -38.25
C ARG A 201 -8.37 7.04 -36.99
N VAL A 202 -8.53 5.72 -37.13
CA VAL A 202 -8.50 4.78 -35.99
C VAL A 202 -7.10 4.75 -35.35
N ALA A 203 -6.03 4.76 -36.15
CA ALA A 203 -4.66 4.79 -35.64
C ALA A 203 -4.35 6.09 -34.88
N ILE A 204 -4.78 7.26 -35.40
CA ILE A 204 -4.66 8.55 -34.71
C ILE A 204 -5.45 8.54 -33.39
N PHE A 205 -6.70 8.06 -33.40
CA PHE A 205 -7.51 7.95 -32.20
C PHE A 205 -6.86 7.04 -31.15
N LEU A 206 -6.39 5.86 -31.55
CA LEU A 206 -5.72 4.92 -30.66
C LEU A 206 -4.43 5.51 -30.07
N GLY A 207 -3.62 6.21 -30.87
CA GLY A 207 -2.41 6.89 -30.39
C GLY A 207 -2.71 7.97 -29.35
N LEU A 208 -3.72 8.81 -29.61
CA LEU A 208 -4.18 9.83 -28.65
C LEU A 208 -4.77 9.21 -27.37
N PHE A 209 -5.49 8.08 -27.50
CA PHE A 209 -6.07 7.37 -26.36
C PHE A 209 -5.00 6.70 -25.50
N ILE A 210 -3.98 6.09 -26.11
CA ILE A 210 -2.80 5.57 -25.39
C ILE A 210 -2.05 6.70 -24.69
N ALA A 211 -1.85 7.85 -25.35
CA ALA A 211 -1.22 9.01 -24.73
C ALA A 211 -2.03 9.52 -23.51
N LEU A 212 -3.37 9.56 -23.60
CA LEU A 212 -4.25 9.88 -22.48
C LEU A 212 -4.11 8.87 -21.34
N ILE A 213 -4.12 7.56 -21.63
CA ILE A 213 -3.92 6.49 -20.63
C ILE A 213 -2.59 6.68 -19.91
N LEU A 214 -1.50 6.92 -20.63
CA LEU A 214 -0.17 7.13 -20.03
C LEU A 214 -0.14 8.40 -19.16
N VAL A 215 -0.71 9.52 -19.62
CA VAL A 215 -0.81 10.75 -18.82
C VAL A 215 -1.65 10.54 -17.56
N VAL A 216 -2.75 9.80 -17.65
CA VAL A 216 -3.60 9.46 -16.51
C VAL A 216 -2.87 8.53 -15.54
N TYR A 217 -2.21 7.49 -16.05
CA TYR A 217 -1.42 6.55 -15.26
C TYR A 217 -0.30 7.27 -14.50
N TYR A 218 0.59 8.00 -15.18
CA TYR A 218 1.70 8.69 -14.52
C TYR A 218 1.27 9.82 -13.56
N LYS A 219 0.03 10.33 -13.65
CA LYS A 219 -0.47 11.42 -12.79
C LYS A 219 -1.38 10.95 -11.66
N TYR A 220 -2.12 9.87 -11.84
CA TYR A 220 -3.18 9.43 -10.93
C TYR A 220 -3.03 7.97 -10.45
N ASN A 221 -2.00 7.23 -10.88
CA ASN A 221 -1.64 5.94 -10.28
C ASN A 221 -0.95 6.14 -8.92
N GLY A 222 -1.73 6.58 -7.94
CA GLY A 222 -1.34 6.66 -6.53
C GLY A 222 -2.00 5.55 -5.71
N GLU A 223 -2.07 5.73 -4.40
CA GLU A 223 -2.72 4.76 -3.50
C GLU A 223 -4.23 4.64 -3.77
N PRO A 224 -4.80 3.41 -3.79
CA PRO A 224 -6.25 3.19 -3.95
C PRO A 224 -7.05 3.57 -2.71
N VAL A 225 -6.38 3.70 -1.56
CA VAL A 225 -6.94 4.08 -0.26
C VAL A 225 -6.42 5.45 0.19
N ALA A 226 -7.22 6.15 0.98
CA ALA A 226 -6.87 7.42 1.60
C ALA A 226 -6.50 7.21 3.08
N TYR A 227 -5.42 7.86 3.51
CA TYR A 227 -4.95 7.85 4.91
C TYR A 227 -5.30 9.16 5.65
N SER A 228 -6.10 10.05 5.06
CA SER A 228 -6.30 11.42 5.56
C SER A 228 -7.13 11.51 6.84
N ASP A 229 -8.05 10.57 7.08
CA ASP A 229 -9.08 10.66 8.13
C ASP A 229 -9.27 9.31 8.86
N LEU A 230 -8.15 8.68 9.23
CA LEU A 230 -8.18 7.40 9.95
C LEU A 230 -8.55 7.55 11.43
N HIS A 231 -9.36 6.61 11.90
CA HIS A 231 -9.76 6.49 13.30
C HIS A 231 -9.61 5.05 13.78
N PHE A 232 -9.15 4.87 15.02
CA PHE A 232 -8.88 3.56 15.62
C PHE A 232 -9.81 3.35 16.83
N PRO A 233 -11.10 2.99 16.64
CA PRO A 233 -12.11 2.91 17.70
C PRO A 233 -11.96 1.69 18.64
N TRP A 234 -10.79 1.07 18.71
CA TRP A 234 -10.49 -0.07 19.57
C TRP A 234 -9.33 0.23 20.52
N GLN A 235 -9.20 -0.62 21.53
CA GLN A 235 -8.11 -0.57 22.50
C GLN A 235 -7.68 -2.00 22.82
N ILE A 236 -6.54 -2.42 22.27
CA ILE A 236 -5.89 -3.67 22.63
C ILE A 236 -5.31 -3.55 24.04
N ARG A 237 -5.32 -4.68 24.75
CA ARG A 237 -4.65 -4.89 26.04
C ARG A 237 -3.84 -6.18 25.93
N PRO A 238 -2.54 -6.12 25.66
CA PRO A 238 -1.78 -7.33 25.31
C PRO A 238 -1.66 -8.33 26.47
N LEU A 239 -1.65 -7.84 27.71
CA LEU A 239 -1.66 -8.66 28.93
C LEU A 239 -2.99 -9.44 29.12
N ASP A 240 -4.10 -8.97 28.56
CA ASP A 240 -5.41 -9.61 28.66
C ASP A 240 -5.63 -10.68 27.55
N ARG A 241 -4.71 -10.80 26.58
CA ARG A 241 -4.82 -11.75 25.44
C ARG A 241 -4.41 -13.19 25.77
N GLY A 242 -4.04 -13.49 27.02
CA GLY A 242 -3.55 -14.83 27.41
C GLY A 242 -2.15 -15.17 26.88
N LEU A 243 -1.41 -14.17 26.41
CA LEU A 243 -0.02 -14.32 25.96
C LEU A 243 0.91 -14.49 27.17
N VAL A 244 1.95 -15.31 27.00
CA VAL A 244 3.00 -15.52 28.00
C VAL A 244 4.28 -14.82 27.49
N PRO A 245 5.03 -14.11 28.35
CA PRO A 245 6.33 -13.56 27.96
C PRO A 245 7.33 -14.62 27.50
N LEU A 246 8.18 -14.29 26.51
CA LEU A 246 9.23 -15.17 26.03
C LEU A 246 10.23 -15.56 27.14
N ASP A 247 10.62 -14.62 27.99
CA ASP A 247 11.25 -14.92 29.28
C ASP A 247 10.17 -15.13 30.35
N SER A 248 9.95 -16.39 30.72
CA SER A 248 8.98 -16.80 31.75
C SER A 248 9.38 -16.40 33.18
N ALA A 249 10.63 -15.98 33.41
CA ALA A 249 11.08 -15.44 34.70
C ALA A 249 10.80 -13.93 34.85
N PHE A 250 10.33 -13.26 33.80
CA PHE A 250 10.12 -11.81 33.81
C PHE A 250 9.04 -11.37 34.82
N PRO A 251 9.28 -10.33 35.65
CA PRO A 251 8.36 -9.93 36.70
C PRO A 251 7.13 -9.17 36.17
N LEU A 252 6.00 -9.86 36.07
CA LEU A 252 4.68 -9.26 35.79
C LEU A 252 3.92 -8.76 37.04
N ASN A 253 4.58 -8.75 38.20
CA ASN A 253 3.94 -8.43 39.49
C ASN A 253 3.64 -6.93 39.70
N ASN A 254 4.31 -6.03 38.97
CA ASN A 254 4.02 -4.59 38.99
C ASN A 254 3.91 -4.03 37.56
N THR A 255 2.71 -4.06 37.00
CA THR A 255 2.42 -3.53 35.67
C THR A 255 2.49 -2.00 35.57
N SER A 256 2.44 -1.27 36.70
CA SER A 256 2.47 0.20 36.68
C SER A 256 3.80 0.80 36.23
N THR A 257 4.90 0.04 36.34
CA THR A 257 6.26 0.42 35.90
C THR A 257 6.71 -0.35 34.65
N LEU A 258 5.76 -0.89 33.86
CA LEU A 258 6.06 -1.51 32.57
C LEU A 258 5.82 -0.53 31.43
N ALA A 259 6.86 -0.24 30.67
CA ALA A 259 6.72 0.32 29.34
C ALA A 259 6.39 -0.82 28.36
N ILE A 260 5.19 -0.79 27.80
CA ILE A 260 4.70 -1.69 26.75
C ILE A 260 5.00 -0.99 25.43
N ALA A 261 6.08 -1.41 24.76
CA ALA A 261 6.69 -0.67 23.67
C ALA A 261 6.66 -1.39 22.32
N ASP A 262 6.40 -0.62 21.27
CA ASP A 262 6.89 -0.91 19.92
C ASP A 262 8.23 -0.19 19.73
N LEU A 263 9.23 -0.86 19.16
CA LEU A 263 10.59 -0.32 19.03
C LEU A 263 11.05 -0.13 17.57
N HIS A 264 10.13 -0.28 16.59
CA HIS A 264 10.41 -0.03 15.17
C HIS A 264 9.12 0.39 14.45
N SER A 265 9.02 1.65 13.99
CA SER A 265 7.85 2.13 13.25
C SER A 265 8.15 3.37 12.39
N HIS A 266 7.40 3.54 11.30
CA HIS A 266 7.65 4.56 10.26
C HIS A 266 6.45 5.50 10.07
N SER A 267 6.73 6.73 9.65
CA SER A 267 5.73 7.77 9.39
C SER A 267 5.88 8.32 7.96
N ILE A 268 5.00 9.25 7.57
CA ILE A 268 5.13 9.99 6.29
C ILE A 268 6.41 10.84 6.17
N LYS A 269 7.31 10.81 7.15
CA LYS A 269 8.63 11.48 7.08
C LYS A 269 9.70 10.60 6.43
N SER A 270 9.46 9.29 6.29
CA SER A 270 10.14 8.40 5.33
C SER A 270 9.15 7.90 4.27
N ASP A 271 8.62 6.69 4.46
CA ASP A 271 7.74 5.95 3.56
C ASP A 271 6.56 5.30 4.30
N GLY A 272 6.38 5.56 5.59
CA GLY A 272 5.13 5.29 6.28
C GLY A 272 3.96 6.06 5.66
N ARG A 273 2.73 5.58 5.88
CA ARG A 273 1.48 6.18 5.39
C ARG A 273 0.75 6.99 6.46
N LEU A 274 1.16 6.87 7.74
CA LEU A 274 0.58 7.59 8.87
C LEU A 274 1.35 8.87 9.18
N THR A 275 0.64 9.96 9.45
CA THR A 275 1.24 11.14 10.10
C THR A 275 1.81 10.75 11.47
N PRO A 276 2.82 11.45 12.01
CA PRO A 276 3.29 11.22 13.38
C PRO A 276 2.15 11.20 14.40
N ARG A 277 1.13 12.07 14.27
CA ARG A 277 -0.09 12.01 15.09
C ARG A 277 -0.83 10.68 14.95
N GLN A 278 -1.21 10.27 13.74
CA GLN A 278 -1.97 9.04 13.52
C GLN A 278 -1.19 7.79 13.95
N LEU A 279 0.13 7.81 13.84
CA LEU A 279 1.01 6.74 14.34
C LEU A 279 0.91 6.62 15.86
N LEU A 280 0.90 7.74 16.61
CA LEU A 280 0.67 7.72 18.07
C LEU A 280 -0.75 7.26 18.46
N GLU A 281 -1.76 7.61 17.64
CA GLU A 281 -3.15 7.17 17.84
C GLU A 281 -3.30 5.66 17.63
N TYR A 282 -2.71 5.16 16.55
CA TYR A 282 -2.61 3.74 16.26
C TYR A 282 -1.82 3.00 17.36
N ALA A 283 -0.70 3.55 17.83
CA ALA A 283 0.09 2.96 18.90
C ALA A 283 -0.71 2.80 20.21
N LEU A 284 -1.44 3.84 20.61
CA LEU A 284 -2.37 3.75 21.74
C LEU A 284 -3.44 2.67 21.50
N ALA A 285 -4.07 2.65 20.33
CA ALA A 285 -5.11 1.65 20.00
C ALA A 285 -4.58 0.21 20.01
N GLN A 286 -3.31 -0.01 19.66
CA GLN A 286 -2.62 -1.30 19.76
C GLN A 286 -2.11 -1.65 21.17
N GLY A 287 -2.41 -0.82 22.18
CA GLY A 287 -2.11 -1.11 23.59
C GLY A 287 -0.67 -0.79 24.01
N TYR A 288 0.08 -0.05 23.18
CA TYR A 288 1.38 0.46 23.57
C TYR A 288 1.24 1.70 24.47
N ASN A 289 2.13 1.83 25.45
CA ASN A 289 2.32 3.05 26.24
C ASN A 289 3.72 3.67 26.04
N ALA A 290 4.55 3.05 25.18
CA ALA A 290 5.76 3.62 24.60
C ALA A 290 5.87 3.26 23.11
N ILE A 291 6.51 4.09 22.30
CA ILE A 291 6.79 3.78 20.89
C ILE A 291 8.12 4.42 20.44
N ALA A 292 8.92 3.69 19.67
CA ALA A 292 9.99 4.27 18.88
C ALA A 292 9.53 4.56 17.46
N VAL A 293 9.79 5.79 17.01
CA VAL A 293 9.54 6.24 15.63
C VAL A 293 10.90 6.44 14.97
N THR A 294 11.14 5.68 13.92
CA THR A 294 12.47 5.35 13.37
C THR A 294 12.50 5.53 11.85
N ASP A 295 11.93 6.62 11.33
CA ASP A 295 11.88 6.89 9.88
C ASP A 295 13.24 6.68 9.18
N HIS A 296 13.23 6.01 8.02
CA HIS A 296 14.43 5.74 7.23
C HIS A 296 15.30 7.00 7.04
N ASN A 297 16.53 6.95 7.54
CA ASN A 297 17.56 7.99 7.41
C ASN A 297 17.11 9.40 7.84
N SER A 298 16.12 9.54 8.74
CA SER A 298 15.59 10.84 9.20
C SER A 298 15.08 10.81 10.64
N ILE A 299 15.55 11.73 11.50
CA ILE A 299 15.04 11.86 12.88
C ILE A 299 13.69 12.64 12.97
N THR A 300 13.21 13.21 11.85
CA THR A 300 12.20 14.28 11.90
C THR A 300 10.83 13.83 12.37
N GLY A 301 10.37 12.62 12.01
CA GLY A 301 9.10 12.09 12.51
C GLY A 301 9.17 11.70 13.98
N GLY A 302 10.32 11.17 14.44
CA GLY A 302 10.60 10.92 15.85
C GLY A 302 10.53 12.16 16.73
N LEU A 303 11.12 13.29 16.29
CA LEU A 303 11.04 14.56 17.04
C LEU A 303 9.63 15.17 17.01
N GLU A 304 8.93 15.09 15.88
CA GLU A 304 7.54 15.57 15.77
C GLU A 304 6.60 14.75 16.66
N ALA A 305 6.76 13.43 16.68
CA ALA A 305 6.06 12.50 17.56
C ALA A 305 6.36 12.76 19.04
N GLU A 306 7.63 12.97 19.43
CA GLU A 306 8.00 13.30 20.81
C GLU A 306 7.39 14.63 21.25
N GLN A 307 7.42 15.65 20.40
CA GLN A 307 6.80 16.94 20.69
C GLN A 307 5.27 16.82 20.87
N LEU A 308 4.59 16.02 20.03
CA LEU A 308 3.17 15.70 20.18
C LEU A 308 2.88 14.98 21.51
N ALA A 309 3.68 13.96 21.87
CA ALA A 309 3.54 13.23 23.12
C ALA A 309 3.72 14.11 24.38
N LEU A 310 4.59 15.12 24.32
CA LEU A 310 4.85 16.03 25.43
C LEU A 310 3.79 17.15 25.58
N THR A 311 3.14 17.56 24.48
CA THR A 311 2.31 18.78 24.45
C THR A 311 0.82 18.54 24.22
N ASP A 312 0.44 17.49 23.52
CA ASP A 312 -0.97 17.23 23.22
C ASP A 312 -1.66 16.50 24.38
N PRO A 313 -2.78 17.01 24.93
CA PRO A 313 -3.54 16.34 25.99
C PRO A 313 -3.98 14.90 25.70
N GLN A 314 -4.06 14.50 24.42
CA GLN A 314 -4.43 13.15 24.00
C GLN A 314 -3.33 12.12 24.26
N PHE A 315 -2.06 12.50 24.14
CA PHE A 315 -0.90 11.62 24.28
C PHE A 315 -0.13 11.85 25.59
N LYS A 316 -0.17 13.09 26.11
CA LYS A 316 0.49 13.50 27.34
C LYS A 316 0.06 12.65 28.53
N ASP A 317 1.04 12.25 29.33
CA ASP A 317 0.89 11.31 30.45
C ASP A 317 0.28 9.95 30.05
N ARG A 318 0.28 9.57 28.77
CA ARG A 318 -0.28 8.29 28.26
C ARG A 318 0.66 7.50 27.36
N LEU A 319 1.48 8.18 26.57
CA LEU A 319 2.41 7.57 25.61
C LEU A 319 3.79 8.22 25.70
N LEU A 320 4.83 7.42 25.91
CA LEU A 320 6.22 7.82 25.74
C LEU A 320 6.63 7.66 24.27
N VAL A 321 7.34 8.63 23.71
CA VAL A 321 8.01 8.47 22.41
C VAL A 321 9.52 8.40 22.60
N ILE A 322 10.16 7.50 21.86
CA ILE A 322 11.60 7.36 21.75
C ILE A 322 11.96 7.75 20.31
N PRO A 323 12.47 8.97 20.07
CA PRO A 323 12.98 9.31 18.75
C PRO A 323 14.12 8.36 18.37
N GLY A 324 14.16 7.97 17.10
CA GLY A 324 15.27 7.22 16.53
C GLY A 324 15.32 7.40 15.02
N VAL A 325 16.27 6.71 14.40
CA VAL A 325 16.41 6.64 12.94
C VAL A 325 16.63 5.18 12.58
N GLU A 326 15.91 4.66 11.59
CA GLU A 326 16.39 3.47 10.90
C GLU A 326 17.48 3.90 9.92
N TYR A 327 18.74 3.66 10.29
CA TYR A 327 19.86 3.80 9.38
C TYR A 327 19.73 2.73 8.31
N THR A 328 19.45 3.17 7.09
CA THR A 328 18.92 2.34 6.01
C THR A 328 19.86 2.41 4.82
N CYS A 329 20.51 1.30 4.50
CA CYS A 329 21.41 1.18 3.36
C CYS A 329 21.40 -0.25 2.80
N CYS A 330 21.98 -0.45 1.62
CA CYS A 330 22.01 -1.73 0.91
C CYS A 330 22.78 -2.86 1.61
N ARG A 331 23.46 -2.57 2.71
CA ARG A 331 24.16 -3.58 3.50
C ARG A 331 23.44 -3.95 4.79
N ILE A 332 22.77 -3.01 5.43
CA ILE A 332 22.18 -3.22 6.75
C ILE A 332 21.13 -2.15 7.05
N HIS A 333 20.15 -2.56 7.84
CA HIS A 333 19.18 -1.71 8.49
C HIS A 333 19.44 -1.74 10.01
N LEU A 334 19.54 -0.57 10.64
CA LEU A 334 19.80 -0.44 12.09
C LEU A 334 18.86 0.58 12.72
N SER A 335 18.06 0.19 13.71
CA SER A 335 17.32 1.13 14.55
C SER A 335 18.26 1.79 15.56
N LEU A 336 18.57 3.06 15.31
CA LEU A 336 19.37 3.93 16.17
C LEU A 336 18.45 4.63 17.17
N LEU A 337 18.22 4.01 18.31
CA LEU A 337 17.19 4.41 19.28
C LEU A 337 17.71 5.44 20.29
N GLY A 338 16.86 6.42 20.63
CA GLY A 338 17.11 7.36 21.73
C GLY A 338 17.96 8.58 21.38
N ILE A 339 18.41 8.70 20.12
CA ILE A 339 19.16 9.87 19.63
C ILE A 339 18.24 11.03 19.26
N ASN A 340 18.79 12.24 19.07
CA ASN A 340 18.05 13.45 18.72
C ASN A 340 18.57 14.15 17.45
N THR A 341 19.46 13.49 16.71
CA THR A 341 20.04 13.97 15.45
C THR A 341 19.98 12.86 14.41
N THR A 342 19.87 13.22 13.14
CA THR A 342 19.97 12.23 12.06
C THR A 342 21.41 11.75 11.92
N ILE A 343 21.59 10.44 11.76
CA ILE A 343 22.81 9.81 11.24
C ILE A 343 22.42 9.11 9.94
N THR A 344 22.99 9.53 8.81
CA THR A 344 22.69 8.97 7.48
C THR A 344 23.86 8.17 6.92
N PRO A 345 23.63 7.17 6.05
CA PRO A 345 24.69 6.53 5.29
C PRO A 345 25.37 7.53 4.35
N PRO A 346 26.70 7.46 4.17
CA PRO A 346 27.43 8.31 3.21
C PRO A 346 27.28 7.87 1.75
N ARG A 347 26.71 6.68 1.50
CA ARG A 347 26.53 6.00 0.20
C ARG A 347 25.60 4.79 0.39
N ALA A 348 24.99 4.28 -0.69
CA ALA A 348 24.10 3.13 -0.59
C ALA A 348 24.77 1.86 -0.03
N SER A 349 26.06 1.64 -0.31
CA SER A 349 26.82 0.49 0.21
C SER A 349 28.06 0.97 1.00
N PRO A 350 27.91 1.29 2.30
CA PRO A 350 29.01 1.75 3.15
C PRO A 350 30.05 0.66 3.44
N THR A 351 31.27 1.06 3.84
CA THR A 351 32.31 0.12 4.32
C THR A 351 32.05 -0.34 5.75
N ASP A 352 32.75 -1.40 6.17
CA ASP A 352 32.68 -1.88 7.56
C ASP A 352 33.14 -0.82 8.58
N ASP A 353 34.10 0.03 8.22
CA ASP A 353 34.54 1.16 9.06
C ASP A 353 33.48 2.25 9.19
N GLU A 354 32.73 2.53 8.12
CA GLU A 354 31.60 3.48 8.16
C GLU A 354 30.45 2.93 9.02
N LEU A 355 30.17 1.62 8.94
CA LEU A 355 29.18 0.97 9.82
C LEU A 355 29.62 0.98 11.30
N ARG A 356 30.90 0.66 11.59
CA ARG A 356 31.47 0.82 12.94
C ARG A 356 31.39 2.26 13.45
N ALA A 357 31.64 3.26 12.59
CA ALA A 357 31.56 4.66 12.95
C ALA A 357 30.13 5.08 13.34
N VAL A 358 29.11 4.59 12.63
CA VAL A 358 27.69 4.82 12.94
C VAL A 358 27.30 4.24 14.30
N ILE A 359 27.78 3.02 14.61
CA ILE A 359 27.55 2.38 15.91
C ILE A 359 28.15 3.24 17.03
N ASN A 360 29.45 3.55 16.94
CA ASN A 360 30.16 4.37 17.92
C ASN A 360 29.57 5.79 18.07
N GLN A 361 29.11 6.40 16.98
CA GLN A 361 28.44 7.70 17.01
C GLN A 361 27.10 7.63 17.73
N THR A 362 26.34 6.55 17.55
CA THR A 362 25.06 6.35 18.25
C THR A 362 25.27 6.20 19.75
N HIS A 363 26.30 5.47 20.17
CA HIS A 363 26.68 5.35 21.59
C HIS A 363 27.18 6.66 22.20
N SER A 364 27.95 7.48 21.45
CA SER A 364 28.43 8.77 21.95
C SER A 364 27.30 9.79 22.18
N LEU A 365 26.16 9.61 21.50
CA LEU A 365 24.92 10.36 21.72
C LEU A 365 24.05 9.77 22.86
N GLY A 366 24.48 8.69 23.50
CA GLY A 366 23.70 7.99 24.52
C GLY A 366 22.53 7.17 23.97
N GLY A 367 22.55 6.81 22.68
CA GLY A 367 21.58 5.94 22.03
C GLY A 367 21.86 4.45 22.18
N LEU A 368 21.06 3.62 21.51
CA LEU A 368 21.22 2.18 21.36
C LEU A 368 21.17 1.80 19.87
N VAL A 369 21.90 0.74 19.50
CA VAL A 369 21.88 0.19 18.14
C VAL A 369 21.25 -1.19 18.15
N ILE A 370 20.10 -1.31 17.49
CA ILE A 370 19.43 -2.58 17.21
C ILE A 370 19.66 -2.95 15.75
N VAL A 371 19.97 -4.22 15.48
CA VAL A 371 20.01 -4.76 14.12
C VAL A 371 18.60 -5.20 13.70
N ASN A 372 18.09 -4.64 12.61
CA ASN A 372 16.70 -4.86 12.19
C ASN A 372 16.55 -6.07 11.27
N HIS A 373 15.41 -6.75 11.40
CA HIS A 373 14.82 -7.76 10.50
C HIS A 373 15.80 -8.60 9.64
N MET A 374 16.84 -9.17 10.26
CA MET A 374 17.84 -9.95 9.53
C MET A 374 17.27 -11.06 8.63
N PRO A 375 16.17 -11.78 8.97
CA PRO A 375 15.55 -12.74 8.07
C PRO A 375 15.05 -12.10 6.77
N TRP A 376 14.46 -10.90 6.81
CA TRP A 376 14.04 -10.18 5.60
C TRP A 376 15.25 -9.71 4.79
N SER A 377 16.25 -9.14 5.47
CA SER A 377 17.47 -8.58 4.88
C SER A 377 18.31 -9.60 4.12
N THR A 378 18.34 -10.85 4.61
CA THR A 378 19.21 -11.93 4.09
C THR A 378 18.49 -12.89 3.14
N GLN A 379 17.16 -12.83 3.03
CA GLN A 379 16.38 -13.50 1.99
C GLN A 379 16.69 -12.95 0.59
N LEU A 380 16.42 -13.75 -0.45
CA LEU A 380 16.58 -13.34 -1.85
C LEU A 380 15.68 -12.16 -2.22
N ALA A 381 16.20 -11.25 -3.05
CA ALA A 381 15.45 -10.12 -3.56
C ALA A 381 14.55 -10.52 -4.74
N ASP A 382 13.34 -9.96 -4.77
CA ASP A 382 12.33 -10.30 -5.77
C ASP A 382 12.80 -9.97 -7.19
N GLY A 383 12.81 -10.98 -8.05
CA GLY A 383 13.33 -10.88 -9.41
C GLY A 383 14.86 -10.99 -9.57
N TYR A 384 15.64 -11.12 -8.49
CA TYR A 384 17.10 -11.25 -8.50
C TYR A 384 17.54 -12.62 -7.94
N PRO A 385 17.55 -13.68 -8.76
CA PRO A 385 17.98 -15.00 -8.31
C PRO A 385 19.44 -14.95 -7.85
N ASN A 386 19.71 -15.51 -6.67
CA ASN A 386 21.02 -15.57 -6.00
C ASN A 386 21.54 -14.27 -5.36
N THR A 387 20.75 -13.19 -5.30
CA THR A 387 21.14 -11.96 -4.58
C THR A 387 20.19 -11.69 -3.41
N PRO A 388 20.68 -11.47 -2.18
CA PRO A 388 19.82 -11.12 -1.04
C PRO A 388 19.26 -9.68 -1.16
N ARG A 389 18.24 -9.34 -0.37
CA ARG A 389 17.66 -8.00 -0.31
C ARG A 389 18.69 -6.93 0.06
N LEU A 390 19.56 -7.22 1.02
CA LEU A 390 20.70 -6.39 1.37
C LEU A 390 22.03 -7.12 1.04
N PRO A 391 22.63 -6.88 -0.14
CA PRO A 391 23.93 -7.46 -0.50
C PRO A 391 25.06 -7.11 0.47
N ASN A 392 25.98 -8.05 0.69
CA ASN A 392 27.13 -7.88 1.59
C ASN A 392 26.75 -7.51 3.04
N HIS A 393 25.60 -7.99 3.52
CA HIS A 393 25.17 -7.83 4.90
C HIS A 393 26.21 -8.42 5.88
N PRO A 394 26.64 -7.67 6.91
CA PRO A 394 27.53 -8.20 7.93
C PRO A 394 26.94 -9.44 8.62
N THR A 395 27.79 -10.39 9.00
CA THR A 395 27.35 -11.53 9.80
C THR A 395 26.97 -11.09 11.22
N ARG A 396 26.12 -11.87 11.90
CA ARG A 396 25.78 -11.60 13.31
C ARG A 396 27.02 -11.47 14.18
N MET A 397 28.02 -12.35 14.03
CA MET A 397 29.26 -12.29 14.80
C MET A 397 30.05 -10.98 14.58
N GLN A 398 30.13 -10.49 13.34
CA GLN A 398 30.77 -9.19 13.06
C GLN A 398 30.01 -8.04 13.72
N LEU A 399 28.67 -8.06 13.71
CA LEU A 399 27.87 -7.00 14.34
C LEU A 399 28.06 -6.97 15.86
N ILE A 400 28.19 -8.14 16.50
CA ILE A 400 28.52 -8.26 17.92
C ILE A 400 29.94 -7.74 18.21
N GLU A 401 30.92 -8.10 17.37
CA GLU A 401 32.29 -7.58 17.48
C GLU A 401 32.35 -6.05 17.30
N TRP A 402 31.48 -5.49 16.45
CA TRP A 402 31.36 -4.05 16.24
C TRP A 402 30.55 -3.33 17.33
N GLY A 403 29.97 -4.07 18.28
CA GLY A 403 29.36 -3.53 19.48
C GLY A 403 27.88 -3.17 19.40
N VAL A 404 27.08 -3.76 18.49
CA VAL A 404 25.62 -3.54 18.51
C VAL A 404 25.02 -3.95 19.86
N ASP A 405 24.03 -3.21 20.37
CA ASP A 405 23.41 -3.48 21.68
C ASP A 405 22.48 -4.71 21.62
N GLY A 406 21.84 -4.94 20.47
CA GLY A 406 20.83 -5.99 20.34
C GLY A 406 20.39 -6.32 18.91
N PHE A 407 19.48 -7.28 18.84
CA PHE A 407 18.82 -7.72 17.60
C PHE A 407 17.30 -7.59 17.74
N GLU A 408 16.66 -7.17 16.66
CA GLU A 408 15.23 -7.34 16.46
C GLU A 408 14.97 -8.82 16.17
N ILE A 409 14.54 -9.55 17.21
CA ILE A 409 14.26 -10.99 17.12
C ILE A 409 12.87 -11.30 16.59
N ILE A 410 11.97 -10.31 16.63
CA ILE A 410 10.65 -10.35 16.02
C ILE A 410 10.47 -9.09 15.19
N ASN A 411 10.24 -9.26 13.89
CA ASN A 411 9.77 -8.20 13.01
C ASN A 411 8.45 -8.65 12.41
N GLN A 412 7.38 -7.88 12.60
CA GLN A 412 6.02 -8.28 12.22
C GLN A 412 5.71 -9.69 12.76
N ASN A 413 5.32 -10.64 11.90
CA ASN A 413 5.07 -12.04 12.25
C ASN A 413 6.29 -12.97 12.13
N THR A 414 7.49 -12.44 11.84
CA THR A 414 8.70 -13.22 11.56
C THR A 414 9.59 -13.33 12.81
N TYR A 415 9.94 -14.56 13.20
CA TYR A 415 10.75 -14.88 14.39
C TYR A 415 12.18 -15.32 14.01
N ASP A 416 13.20 -14.55 14.39
CA ASP A 416 14.62 -14.78 14.07
C ASP A 416 15.31 -15.72 15.08
N VAL A 417 15.03 -17.02 14.96
CA VAL A 417 15.62 -18.07 15.83
C VAL A 417 17.16 -17.98 15.94
N PRO A 418 17.95 -17.78 14.86
CA PRO A 418 19.39 -17.56 14.96
C PRO A 418 19.80 -16.38 15.87
N SER A 419 19.12 -15.24 15.79
CA SER A 419 19.41 -14.09 16.65
C SER A 419 19.04 -14.35 18.11
N VAL A 420 17.92 -15.03 18.37
CA VAL A 420 17.50 -15.45 19.72
C VAL A 420 18.57 -16.33 20.38
N GLN A 421 19.01 -17.37 19.67
CA GLN A 421 20.02 -18.32 20.17
C GLN A 421 21.34 -17.62 20.49
N LEU A 422 21.77 -16.69 19.64
CA LEU A 422 23.03 -15.97 19.81
C LEU A 422 22.95 -14.90 20.91
N ALA A 423 21.85 -14.13 20.98
CA ALA A 423 21.64 -13.12 22.01
C ALA A 423 21.56 -13.73 23.42
N ALA A 424 20.98 -14.93 23.55
CA ALA A 424 20.98 -15.69 24.80
C ALA A 424 22.41 -16.08 25.27
N GLN A 425 23.31 -16.42 24.35
CA GLN A 425 24.70 -16.78 24.66
C GLN A 425 25.57 -15.55 24.98
N THR A 426 25.38 -14.46 24.23
CA THR A 426 26.21 -13.24 24.30
C THR A 426 25.66 -12.17 25.25
N LYS A 427 24.48 -12.40 25.83
CA LYS A 427 23.74 -11.45 26.69
C LYS A 427 23.45 -10.13 25.96
N LEU A 428 23.04 -10.20 24.70
CA LEU A 428 22.60 -9.02 23.96
C LEU A 428 21.12 -8.75 24.20
N LEU A 429 20.73 -7.50 23.93
CA LEU A 429 19.34 -7.07 23.99
C LEU A 429 18.53 -7.75 22.88
N GLN A 430 17.35 -8.25 23.23
CA GLN A 430 16.38 -8.85 22.32
C GLN A 430 15.14 -7.96 22.30
N VAL A 431 14.74 -7.49 21.13
CA VAL A 431 13.54 -6.63 20.97
C VAL A 431 12.64 -7.13 19.85
N ALA A 432 11.40 -6.65 19.85
CA ALA A 432 10.48 -6.75 18.73
C ALA A 432 10.21 -5.37 18.11
N GLY A 433 9.88 -5.36 16.83
CA GLY A 433 9.37 -4.21 16.11
C GLY A 433 8.15 -4.56 15.27
N SER A 434 7.19 -3.63 15.19
CA SER A 434 6.05 -3.79 14.28
C SER A 434 6.43 -3.51 12.83
N ASP A 435 7.44 -2.66 12.61
CA ASP A 435 7.82 -2.15 11.28
C ASP A 435 6.60 -1.54 10.55
N THR A 436 5.79 -0.80 11.34
CA THR A 436 4.54 -0.20 10.86
C THR A 436 4.82 0.84 9.79
N HIS A 437 4.48 0.50 8.55
CA HIS A 437 4.40 1.44 7.42
C HIS A 437 2.95 1.88 7.15
N PHE A 438 1.96 1.07 7.55
CA PHE A 438 0.52 1.34 7.39
C PHE A 438 -0.24 0.59 8.51
N PRO A 439 -1.50 0.96 8.83
CA PRO A 439 -2.26 0.25 9.85
C PRO A 439 -2.43 -1.23 9.52
N GLY A 440 -2.02 -2.09 10.44
CA GLY A 440 -2.10 -3.54 10.27
C GLY A 440 -2.31 -4.25 11.61
N PRO A 441 -1.98 -5.56 11.70
CA PRO A 441 -1.95 -6.26 12.96
C PRO A 441 -0.71 -5.87 13.78
N ALA A 442 -0.87 -5.65 15.08
CA ALA A 442 0.25 -5.73 16.02
C ALA A 442 0.53 -7.21 16.33
N TYR A 443 1.79 -7.64 16.21
CA TYR A 443 2.20 -9.02 16.43
C TYR A 443 3.01 -9.21 17.72
N ALA A 444 3.62 -8.15 18.25
CA ALA A 444 4.49 -8.25 19.42
C ALA A 444 4.52 -6.98 20.26
N TRP A 445 4.75 -7.14 21.56
CA TRP A 445 4.88 -6.04 22.52
C TRP A 445 6.12 -6.25 23.39
N ASN A 446 7.06 -5.32 23.36
CA ASN A 446 8.18 -5.31 24.30
C ASN A 446 7.65 -4.89 25.67
N LEU A 447 7.85 -5.72 26.70
CA LEU A 447 7.58 -5.32 28.09
C LEU A 447 8.91 -4.93 28.72
N ILE A 448 9.07 -3.67 29.09
CA ILE A 448 10.32 -3.10 29.64
C ILE A 448 10.06 -2.63 31.07
N ASP A 449 10.77 -3.20 32.04
CA ASP A 449 10.59 -2.90 33.45
C ASP A 449 11.55 -1.79 33.93
N VAL A 450 10.98 -0.60 34.17
CA VAL A 450 11.71 0.58 34.67
C VAL A 450 11.71 0.70 36.20
N SER A 451 11.18 -0.28 36.96
CA SER A 451 11.10 -0.22 38.43
C SER A 451 12.46 -0.01 39.13
N GLY A 452 13.54 -0.50 38.51
CA GLY A 452 14.91 -0.34 38.98
C GLY A 452 15.56 1.02 38.72
N PHE A 453 14.85 1.99 38.12
CA PHE A 453 15.41 3.27 37.69
C PHE A 453 14.58 4.47 38.16
N ASP A 454 15.26 5.62 38.31
CA ASP A 454 14.60 6.92 38.43
C ASP A 454 14.26 7.53 37.05
N ALA A 455 13.59 8.68 37.05
CA ALA A 455 13.20 9.38 35.81
C ALA A 455 14.39 9.85 34.94
N ASN A 456 15.62 9.86 35.48
CA ASN A 456 16.85 10.20 34.77
C ASN A 456 17.62 8.94 34.28
N GLY A 457 17.11 7.74 34.54
CA GLY A 457 17.79 6.49 34.21
C GLY A 457 18.88 6.07 35.20
N THR A 458 18.96 6.71 36.37
CA THR A 458 19.87 6.30 37.44
C THR A 458 19.35 5.03 38.09
N ALA A 459 20.21 4.03 38.29
CA ALA A 459 19.84 2.81 39.00
C ALA A 459 19.50 3.11 40.46
N LEU A 460 18.34 2.63 40.92
CA LEU A 460 17.85 2.82 42.28
C LEU A 460 18.27 1.66 43.19
N PRO A 461 18.49 1.91 44.50
CA PRO A 461 18.57 0.86 45.49
C PRO A 461 17.28 0.02 45.49
N THR A 462 17.43 -1.29 45.72
CA THR A 462 16.33 -2.27 45.68
C THR A 462 15.10 -1.82 46.47
N SER A 463 13.93 -1.95 45.86
CA SER A 463 12.61 -1.68 46.45
C SER A 463 12.40 -0.27 47.02
N THR A 464 12.52 0.77 46.19
CA THR A 464 11.72 2.00 46.36
C THR A 464 10.40 1.82 45.60
N PRO A 465 9.26 1.51 46.25
CA PRO A 465 7.99 1.33 45.55
C PRO A 465 7.52 2.67 44.98
N GLU A 466 7.10 2.70 43.71
CA GLU A 466 6.24 3.79 43.25
C GLU A 466 4.82 3.51 43.78
N PRO A 467 4.10 4.52 44.32
CA PRO A 467 2.70 4.34 44.67
C PRO A 467 1.89 3.95 43.43
N ALA A 468 1.14 2.85 43.51
CA ALA A 468 0.31 2.39 42.41
C ALA A 468 -0.67 3.50 41.98
N ARG A 469 -0.53 3.99 40.75
CA ARG A 469 -1.42 4.98 40.15
C ARG A 469 -2.60 4.30 39.48
N ASN A 470 -3.81 4.66 39.94
CA ASN A 470 -5.08 4.20 39.37
C ASN A 470 -5.76 5.29 38.52
N ASP A 471 -5.04 6.36 38.15
CA ASP A 471 -5.54 7.49 37.36
C ASP A 471 -5.48 7.27 35.84
N GLY A 472 -5.02 6.08 35.41
CA GLY A 472 -4.85 5.73 34.00
C GLY A 472 -3.69 6.44 33.32
N LYS A 473 -2.84 7.15 34.08
CA LYS A 473 -1.64 7.81 33.57
C LYS A 473 -0.43 6.90 33.59
N LEU A 474 0.51 7.21 32.71
CA LEU A 474 1.85 6.66 32.69
C LEU A 474 2.56 6.91 34.04
N SER A 475 3.35 5.93 34.50
CA SER A 475 4.20 6.08 35.68
C SER A 475 5.18 7.24 35.48
N SER A 476 5.51 7.94 36.58
CA SER A 476 6.49 9.04 36.56
C SER A 476 7.93 8.58 36.24
N ARG A 477 8.16 7.25 36.26
CA ARG A 477 9.43 6.60 35.93
C ARG A 477 9.51 6.15 34.48
N ILE A 478 8.39 6.03 33.75
CA ILE A 478 8.43 5.65 32.33
C ILE A 478 8.83 6.90 31.53
N THR A 479 10.13 7.12 31.46
CA THR A 479 10.79 8.23 30.75
C THR A 479 11.80 7.66 29.77
N LYS A 480 12.16 8.44 28.74
CA LYS A 480 13.18 8.04 27.75
C LYS A 480 14.50 7.58 28.41
N PRO A 481 15.09 8.30 29.38
CA PRO A 481 16.29 7.83 30.08
C PRO A 481 16.10 6.50 30.82
N ALA A 482 15.00 6.34 31.55
CA ALA A 482 14.72 5.12 32.32
C ALA A 482 14.49 3.89 31.42
N VAL A 483 13.77 4.06 30.31
CA VAL A 483 13.53 2.99 29.33
C VAL A 483 14.84 2.58 28.64
N LEU A 484 15.67 3.54 28.22
CA LEU A 484 16.99 3.23 27.64
C LEU A 484 17.92 2.56 28.66
N ALA A 485 17.89 2.96 29.94
CA ALA A 485 18.64 2.31 31.01
C ALA A 485 18.15 0.88 31.29
N ALA A 486 16.84 0.65 31.30
CA ALA A 486 16.23 -0.67 31.44
C ALA A 486 16.58 -1.60 30.27
N LEU A 487 16.57 -1.10 29.03
CA LEU A 487 17.02 -1.83 27.84
C LEU A 487 18.51 -2.20 27.92
N ARG A 488 19.41 -1.28 28.33
CA ARG A 488 20.83 -1.60 28.58
C ARG A 488 21.03 -2.65 29.66
N ALA A 489 20.22 -2.61 30.71
CA ALA A 489 20.21 -3.60 31.77
C ALA A 489 19.52 -4.92 31.36
N ARG A 490 18.92 -4.99 30.16
CA ARG A 490 18.10 -6.10 29.64
C ARG A 490 16.96 -6.48 30.58
N ARG A 491 16.33 -5.48 31.21
CA ARG A 491 15.09 -5.62 31.98
C ARG A 491 13.89 -5.60 31.03
N ASN A 492 13.89 -6.48 30.02
CA ASN A 492 12.79 -6.58 29.10
C ASN A 492 12.49 -8.02 28.69
N THR A 493 11.28 -8.23 28.21
CA THR A 493 10.80 -9.47 27.59
C THR A 493 9.83 -9.08 26.46
N ILE A 494 9.28 -10.05 25.75
CA ILE A 494 8.36 -9.81 24.63
C ILE A 494 7.12 -10.68 24.80
N LEU A 495 5.94 -10.12 24.56
CA LEU A 495 4.73 -10.87 24.25
C LEU A 495 4.65 -11.02 22.73
N PHE A 496 4.45 -12.23 22.21
CA PHE A 496 4.38 -12.50 20.77
C PHE A 496 3.11 -13.27 20.41
N ASP A 497 2.43 -12.81 19.36
CA ASP A 497 1.25 -13.39 18.76
C ASP A 497 1.45 -13.40 17.24
N ALA A 498 1.85 -14.56 16.69
CA ALA A 498 2.12 -14.70 15.26
C ALA A 498 0.86 -14.56 14.38
N ALA A 499 -0.34 -14.68 14.94
CA ALA A 499 -1.58 -14.32 14.25
C ALA A 499 -1.79 -12.80 14.29
N GLY A 500 -1.44 -12.16 15.40
CA GLY A 500 -1.53 -10.71 15.61
C GLY A 500 -2.97 -10.23 15.85
N THR A 501 -3.13 -8.91 15.92
CA THR A 501 -4.45 -8.25 16.13
C THR A 501 -5.32 -8.20 14.86
N LEU A 502 -5.46 -9.32 14.15
CA LEU A 502 -6.27 -9.43 12.92
C LEU A 502 -7.73 -9.01 13.10
N ASP A 503 -8.24 -9.06 14.34
CA ASP A 503 -9.59 -8.60 14.69
C ASP A 503 -9.73 -7.06 14.73
N ARG A 504 -8.66 -6.30 14.46
CA ARG A 504 -8.55 -4.84 14.64
C ARG A 504 -7.83 -4.10 13.50
N ALA A 505 -8.17 -4.39 12.25
CA ALA A 505 -7.80 -3.53 11.14
C ALA A 505 -8.78 -2.33 11.02
N PRO A 506 -8.33 -1.12 10.63
CA PRO A 506 -9.25 -0.04 10.28
C PRO A 506 -9.90 -0.28 8.92
N ASP A 507 -11.12 0.19 8.75
CA ASP A 507 -11.68 0.41 7.42
C ASP A 507 -10.90 1.57 6.75
N LEU A 508 -10.11 1.26 5.73
CA LEU A 508 -9.37 2.25 4.96
C LEU A 508 -10.31 2.87 3.90
N PRO A 509 -10.61 4.18 3.95
CA PRO A 509 -11.52 4.81 2.99
C PRO A 509 -10.92 4.80 1.58
N GLU A 510 -11.76 4.62 0.57
CA GLU A 510 -11.33 4.64 -0.84
C GLU A 510 -10.83 6.04 -1.25
N ASN A 511 -9.81 6.08 -2.11
CA ASN A 511 -9.36 7.31 -2.75
C ASN A 511 -10.27 7.66 -3.95
N PRO A 512 -11.12 8.70 -3.88
CA PRO A 512 -12.10 8.99 -4.94
C PRO A 512 -11.44 9.41 -6.26
N THR A 513 -10.21 9.95 -6.21
CA THR A 513 -9.46 10.29 -7.44
C THR A 513 -8.95 9.03 -8.12
N TYR A 514 -8.44 8.07 -7.34
CA TYR A 514 -8.05 6.76 -7.86
C TYR A 514 -9.25 6.04 -8.47
N GLN A 515 -10.37 5.95 -7.73
CA GLN A 515 -11.59 5.25 -8.18
C GLN A 515 -12.15 5.85 -9.48
N PHE A 516 -12.15 7.17 -9.64
CA PHE A 516 -12.58 7.82 -10.87
C PHE A 516 -11.71 7.43 -12.09
N PHE A 517 -10.39 7.30 -11.90
CA PHE A 517 -9.46 6.95 -12.98
C PHE A 517 -9.20 5.44 -13.12
N ALA A 518 -9.63 4.60 -12.18
CA ALA A 518 -9.33 3.16 -12.11
C ALA A 518 -9.49 2.40 -13.45
N PRO A 519 -10.52 2.64 -14.29
CA PRO A 519 -10.62 1.98 -15.61
C PRO A 519 -9.48 2.33 -16.57
N LEU A 520 -8.95 3.56 -16.50
CA LEU A 520 -7.79 3.99 -17.29
C LEU A 520 -6.47 3.56 -16.63
N LEU A 521 -6.41 3.49 -15.30
CA LEU A 521 -5.25 2.96 -14.58
C LEU A 521 -5.01 1.49 -14.93
N ALA A 522 -6.05 0.65 -14.92
CA ALA A 522 -5.97 -0.76 -15.33
C ALA A 522 -5.51 -0.95 -16.79
N LEU A 523 -5.89 -0.05 -17.71
CA LEU A 523 -5.35 -0.03 -19.07
C LEU A 523 -3.88 0.40 -19.10
N GLY A 524 -3.47 1.31 -18.20
CA GLY A 524 -2.07 1.68 -17.98
C GLY A 524 -1.23 0.51 -17.49
N GLU A 525 -1.72 -0.26 -16.51
CA GLU A 525 -1.08 -1.50 -16.04
C GLU A 525 -0.93 -2.54 -17.15
N ALA A 526 -1.96 -2.70 -17.99
CA ALA A 526 -1.87 -3.58 -19.16
C ALA A 526 -0.77 -3.13 -20.14
N LEU A 527 -0.56 -1.82 -20.35
CA LEU A 527 0.56 -1.30 -21.15
C LEU A 527 1.91 -1.47 -20.45
N GLN A 528 1.98 -1.33 -19.12
CA GLN A 528 3.18 -1.57 -18.32
C GLN A 528 3.64 -3.03 -18.41
N SER A 529 2.71 -3.99 -18.49
CA SER A 529 3.04 -5.44 -18.60
C SER A 529 3.93 -5.80 -19.80
N PHE A 530 3.96 -4.95 -20.85
CA PHE A 530 4.83 -5.10 -22.01
C PHE A 530 6.33 -5.00 -21.69
N TYR A 531 6.71 -4.55 -20.50
CA TYR A 531 8.07 -4.66 -20.00
C TYR A 531 8.11 -5.09 -18.53
N THR A 532 9.24 -5.64 -18.12
CA THR A 532 9.56 -5.87 -16.72
C THR A 532 10.71 -4.95 -16.35
N HIS A 533 10.47 -4.07 -15.39
CA HIS A 533 11.46 -3.15 -14.85
C HIS A 533 11.86 -3.62 -13.46
N LYS A 534 13.09 -4.12 -13.32
CA LYS A 534 13.64 -4.52 -12.03
C LYS A 534 14.61 -3.46 -11.56
N ARG A 535 14.39 -2.96 -10.35
CA ARG A 535 15.29 -2.04 -9.62
C ARG A 535 15.82 -2.64 -8.32
N GLY A 536 15.14 -3.65 -7.78
CA GLY A 536 15.51 -4.30 -6.52
C GLY A 536 15.13 -3.46 -5.31
N GLN A 537 15.87 -3.60 -4.22
CA GLN A 537 15.63 -2.84 -3.00
C GLN A 537 16.10 -1.39 -3.16
N TYR A 538 15.26 -0.44 -2.74
CA TYR A 538 15.64 0.98 -2.70
C TYR A 538 16.61 1.25 -1.55
N ALA A 539 17.67 2.02 -1.80
CA ALA A 539 18.73 2.23 -0.82
C ALA A 539 18.42 3.29 0.25
N PHE A 540 17.39 4.12 0.04
CA PHE A 540 17.13 5.36 0.81
C PHE A 540 18.32 6.34 0.88
N VAL A 541 19.26 6.22 -0.07
CA VAL A 541 20.44 7.08 -0.21
C VAL A 541 20.51 7.59 -1.64
N HIS A 542 20.42 8.91 -1.82
CA HIS A 542 20.64 9.63 -3.09
C HIS A 542 19.90 9.12 -4.35
N GLY A 543 18.80 8.37 -4.21
CA GLY A 543 18.07 7.78 -5.35
C GLY A 543 18.67 6.45 -5.85
N GLU A 544 19.65 5.89 -5.15
CA GLU A 544 20.36 4.66 -5.49
C GLU A 544 19.54 3.40 -5.12
N TRP A 545 19.94 2.27 -5.71
CA TRP A 545 19.30 0.97 -5.54
C TRP A 545 20.34 -0.11 -5.27
N CYS A 546 19.96 -1.14 -4.52
CA CYS A 546 20.87 -2.18 -4.03
C CYS A 546 21.20 -3.26 -5.05
N HIS A 547 20.54 -3.22 -6.21
CA HIS A 547 20.64 -4.22 -7.25
C HIS A 547 20.82 -3.54 -8.62
N PRO A 548 21.44 -4.22 -9.61
CA PRO A 548 21.54 -3.65 -10.95
C PRO A 548 20.14 -3.45 -11.55
N GLU A 549 19.88 -2.24 -12.03
CA GLU A 549 18.65 -1.93 -12.78
C GLU A 549 18.63 -2.75 -14.08
N SER A 550 17.50 -3.37 -14.40
CA SER A 550 17.30 -4.04 -15.68
C SER A 550 15.89 -3.82 -16.22
N VAL A 551 15.81 -3.56 -17.53
CA VAL A 551 14.56 -3.43 -18.27
C VAL A 551 14.56 -4.49 -19.36
N SER A 552 13.55 -5.34 -19.37
CA SER A 552 13.34 -6.35 -20.41
C SER A 552 11.94 -6.23 -21.01
N THR A 553 11.78 -6.49 -22.31
CA THR A 553 10.49 -6.41 -22.98
C THR A 553 9.81 -7.78 -23.05
N ASN A 554 8.49 -7.80 -22.83
CA ASN A 554 7.67 -8.99 -22.98
C ASN A 554 7.19 -9.10 -24.44
N SER A 555 8.10 -9.50 -25.32
CA SER A 555 7.86 -9.59 -26.77
C SER A 555 6.65 -10.47 -27.14
N ALA A 556 6.37 -11.51 -26.36
CA ALA A 556 5.21 -12.37 -26.56
C ALA A 556 3.88 -11.64 -26.26
N GLN A 557 3.79 -10.88 -25.17
CA GLN A 557 2.61 -10.08 -24.86
C GLN A 557 2.43 -8.92 -25.86
N ILE A 558 3.52 -8.25 -26.26
CA ILE A 558 3.48 -7.22 -27.31
C ILE A 558 2.96 -7.79 -28.63
N ALA A 559 3.46 -8.97 -29.05
CA ALA A 559 3.00 -9.64 -30.25
C ALA A 559 1.53 -10.07 -30.17
N ALA A 560 1.08 -10.57 -29.01
CA ALA A 560 -0.31 -10.93 -28.77
C ALA A 560 -1.23 -9.68 -28.82
N ALA A 561 -0.83 -8.57 -28.21
CA ALA A 561 -1.57 -7.32 -28.27
C ALA A 561 -1.67 -6.78 -29.71
N ALA A 562 -0.56 -6.78 -30.46
CA ALA A 562 -0.55 -6.40 -31.88
C ALA A 562 -1.45 -7.31 -32.73
N PHE A 563 -1.44 -8.63 -32.49
CA PHE A 563 -2.31 -9.60 -33.14
C PHE A 563 -3.80 -9.32 -32.88
N TRP A 564 -4.19 -9.07 -31.62
CA TRP A 564 -5.58 -8.74 -31.29
C TRP A 564 -6.03 -7.41 -31.90
N VAL A 565 -5.17 -6.38 -31.90
CA VAL A 565 -5.47 -5.11 -32.61
C VAL A 565 -5.64 -5.35 -34.11
N ALA A 566 -4.78 -6.18 -34.71
CA ALA A 566 -4.84 -6.54 -36.14
C ALA A 566 -6.06 -7.40 -36.51
N ILE A 567 -6.73 -8.04 -35.57
CA ILE A 567 -8.03 -8.72 -35.79
C ILE A 567 -9.19 -7.77 -35.54
N LEU A 568 -9.24 -7.15 -34.36
CA LEU A 568 -10.42 -6.41 -33.89
C LEU A 568 -10.67 -5.14 -34.70
N VAL A 569 -9.63 -4.40 -35.08
CA VAL A 569 -9.79 -3.15 -35.84
C VAL A 569 -10.34 -3.41 -37.25
N PRO A 570 -9.77 -4.33 -38.07
CA PRO A 570 -10.37 -4.70 -39.36
C PRO A 570 -11.78 -5.29 -39.22
N SER A 571 -12.03 -6.15 -38.23
CA SER A 571 -13.37 -6.71 -37.99
C SER A 571 -14.41 -5.63 -37.70
N TRP A 572 -14.08 -4.64 -36.86
CA TRP A 572 -14.98 -3.52 -36.56
C TRP A 572 -15.22 -2.61 -37.76
N ILE A 573 -14.17 -2.27 -38.53
CA ILE A 573 -14.29 -1.49 -39.77
C ILE A 573 -15.15 -2.24 -40.79
N GLY A 574 -14.96 -3.55 -40.93
CA GLY A 574 -15.76 -4.43 -41.80
C GLY A 574 -17.23 -4.48 -41.40
N LEU A 575 -17.51 -4.72 -40.12
CA LEU A 575 -18.88 -4.68 -39.56
C LEU A 575 -19.56 -3.34 -39.84
N ARG A 576 -18.88 -2.21 -39.56
CA ARG A 576 -19.41 -0.87 -39.86
C ARG A 576 -19.71 -0.66 -41.35
N ALA A 577 -18.82 -1.11 -42.23
CA ALA A 577 -19.03 -1.03 -43.68
C ALA A 577 -20.21 -1.89 -44.16
N THR A 578 -20.40 -3.09 -43.59
CA THR A 578 -21.57 -3.93 -43.89
C THR A 578 -22.87 -3.34 -43.37
N ALA A 579 -22.87 -2.76 -42.16
CA ALA A 579 -24.03 -2.09 -41.57
C ALA A 579 -24.47 -0.87 -42.40
N GLU A 580 -23.53 -0.01 -42.83
CA GLU A 580 -23.86 1.13 -43.70
C GLU A 580 -24.36 0.65 -45.08
N SER A 581 -23.78 -0.42 -45.63
CA SER A 581 -24.25 -1.03 -46.88
C SER A 581 -25.62 -1.71 -46.77
N ALA A 582 -26.01 -2.18 -45.58
CA ALA A 582 -27.35 -2.70 -45.31
C ALA A 582 -28.35 -1.56 -45.12
N ARG A 583 -27.96 -0.50 -44.39
CA ARG A 583 -28.75 0.74 -44.21
C ARG A 583 -29.06 1.41 -45.54
N GLN A 584 -28.08 1.56 -46.43
CA GLN A 584 -28.30 2.14 -47.76
C GLN A 584 -29.30 1.29 -48.56
N ARG A 585 -29.12 -0.03 -48.62
CA ARG A 585 -30.07 -0.94 -49.30
C ARG A 585 -31.47 -0.91 -48.71
N TRP A 586 -31.61 -0.71 -47.39
CA TRP A 586 -32.91 -0.53 -46.75
C TRP A 586 -33.55 0.83 -47.11
N VAL A 587 -32.76 1.91 -47.17
CA VAL A 587 -33.22 3.21 -47.67
C VAL A 587 -33.67 3.11 -49.13
N ASP A 588 -32.86 2.50 -50.00
CA ASP A 588 -33.16 2.30 -51.41
C ASP A 588 -34.44 1.45 -51.59
N TRP A 589 -34.58 0.36 -50.82
CA TRP A 589 -35.79 -0.47 -50.80
C TRP A 589 -37.01 0.31 -50.31
N ARG A 590 -36.88 1.11 -49.26
CA ARG A 590 -37.98 1.94 -48.73
C ARG A 590 -38.40 3.00 -49.75
N PHE A 591 -37.46 3.61 -50.48
CA PHE A 591 -37.76 4.49 -51.61
C PHE A 591 -38.42 3.74 -52.77
N ALA A 592 -38.00 2.52 -53.09
CA ALA A 592 -38.63 1.72 -54.14
C ALA A 592 -40.06 1.27 -53.79
N VAL A 593 -40.34 0.96 -52.50
CA VAL A 593 -41.64 0.44 -52.04
C VAL A 593 -42.62 1.55 -51.64
N HIS A 594 -42.15 2.68 -51.10
CA HIS A 594 -43.00 3.77 -50.61
C HIS A 594 -42.78 5.12 -51.31
N GLY A 595 -41.69 5.30 -52.07
CA GLY A 595 -41.36 6.54 -52.77
C GLY A 595 -42.14 6.78 -54.07
N TRP A 596 -43.13 5.95 -54.38
CA TRP A 596 -44.02 6.08 -55.55
C TRP A 596 -45.44 6.56 -55.18
N GLN A 597 -45.60 7.26 -54.05
CA GLN A 597 -46.92 7.76 -53.60
C GLN A 597 -47.04 9.26 -53.29
N ASP A 598 -45.99 10.07 -53.43
CA ASP A 598 -46.16 11.54 -53.48
C ASP A 598 -45.04 12.24 -54.26
N GLN A 599 -45.37 12.83 -55.42
CA GLN A 599 -44.48 13.71 -56.20
C GLN A 599 -44.79 15.21 -56.00
N SER A 600 -45.63 15.59 -55.03
CA SER A 600 -46.18 16.95 -54.94
C SER A 600 -45.48 17.90 -53.95
N ARG A 601 -44.42 17.48 -53.24
CA ARG A 601 -43.72 18.35 -52.26
C ARG A 601 -42.19 18.28 -52.34
N PRO A 602 -41.48 19.41 -52.54
CA PRO A 602 -40.03 19.45 -52.46
C PRO A 602 -39.56 19.35 -51.01
N LEU A 603 -38.61 18.44 -50.75
CA LEU A 603 -37.82 18.44 -49.52
C LEU A 603 -36.78 19.57 -49.59
N VAL A 604 -36.95 20.58 -48.75
CA VAL A 604 -35.89 21.55 -48.43
C VAL A 604 -34.92 20.85 -47.47
N VAL A 605 -33.62 20.89 -47.81
CA VAL A 605 -32.49 20.37 -47.03
C VAL A 605 -31.83 21.52 -46.28
#